data_AF-A0A1H2J6W2-F1
#
_entry.id   AF-A0A1H2J6W2-F1
#
_cell.length_a   1.000
_cell.length_b   1.000
_cell.length_c   1.000
_cell.angle_alpha   90.00
_cell.angle_beta   90.00
_cell.angle_gamma   90.00
#
_symmetry.space_group_name_H-M   'P 1'
#
loop_
_entity.id
_entity.type
_entity.pdbx_description
1 polymer ?
#
loop_
_entity_poly.entity_id
_entity_poly.type
_entity_poly.pdbx_seq_one_letter_code
_entity_poly.pdbx_strand_id
1 'polypeptide(L)'
;MTARRTVAAGLAAASLTIGCLAAAVPSQASSSGTATGPSTVDGRPVIWKNRDHWSTPDGWKVLPYAYAADGATFGSGDRYTSRFDYTGITALGSSGLDAITGEQIPWAGSNDRGLGLVQVSGHTLTSAFATAHGFPVSQDLAAGMTGGYLNHVLLSRAEHVDEVEQILRDTNDGGGFNASTARNTSTIITVFDRWGNVATFELDGDSFTRDNVTQEHLPDAAGNYTSPHDDDKDQPNPADGGYGGFDWRTNFGKVDWTKPSGFPYFLDEQVTSVDANGDVVNSGDTPDGIHDWEDSSSAVYRHDRVGIRMDDPHDKSYRYFIQQQVPSHGIPTEHSIESLSRGIGDLPYSGEKPLGWHVNRFVSTFGFVSVGSKPGDPYDGKLTTIWVALGEPAVSVFVPIFPYAGTVPDALDDMYLASNDKRHLVYDYTDDAACGYSCGRNVDHSIDVDALVGPGGYYGEGGIQGYTFGIEDWAFEQYETFMADLRTGDRTDAELRADMIAWQEDMATTMKAHYVAGTVPAP
;
A
#
# COMPACT_ATOMS: atom_id res chain seq x y z
N MET A 1 59.27 47.91 -30.93
CA MET A 1 60.00 46.65 -30.69
C MET A 1 60.08 46.46 -29.17
N THR A 2 59.07 45.81 -28.58
CA THR A 2 59.06 44.37 -28.18
C THR A 2 60.12 44.07 -27.13
N ALA A 3 59.85 43.62 -25.90
CA ALA A 3 58.70 42.84 -25.42
C ALA A 3 58.47 43.06 -23.91
N ARG A 4 57.19 43.08 -23.51
CA ARG A 4 56.72 42.92 -22.13
C ARG A 4 56.78 41.44 -21.78
N ARG A 5 57.42 41.07 -20.66
CA ARG A 5 57.28 39.74 -20.04
C ARG A 5 56.20 39.81 -18.96
N THR A 6 55.05 39.24 -19.29
CA THR A 6 53.98 38.87 -18.35
C THR A 6 54.42 37.63 -17.57
N VAL A 7 54.39 37.71 -16.24
CA VAL A 7 54.50 36.54 -15.37
C VAL A 7 53.09 35.97 -15.21
N ALA A 8 52.84 34.81 -15.79
CA ALA A 8 51.61 34.07 -15.63
C ALA A 8 51.62 33.38 -14.26
N ALA A 9 50.72 33.82 -13.37
CA ALA A 9 50.34 33.05 -12.19
C ALA A 9 49.46 31.88 -12.64
N GLY A 10 50.00 30.66 -12.57
CA GLY A 10 49.21 29.45 -12.78
C GLY A 10 48.28 29.24 -11.59
N LEU A 11 46.98 29.50 -11.77
CA LEU A 11 45.96 28.90 -10.93
C LEU A 11 45.86 27.43 -11.34
N ALA A 12 46.38 26.54 -10.50
CA ALA A 12 45.96 25.15 -10.50
C ALA A 12 44.50 25.13 -10.02
N ALA A 13 43.57 24.89 -10.94
CA ALA A 13 42.21 24.56 -10.60
C ALA A 13 42.24 23.20 -9.89
N ALA A 14 42.20 23.22 -8.56
CA ALA A 14 41.83 22.05 -7.79
C ALA A 14 40.37 21.78 -8.11
N SER A 15 40.13 20.83 -9.02
CA SER A 15 38.82 20.24 -9.25
C SER A 15 38.37 19.61 -7.95
N LEU A 16 37.63 20.37 -7.14
CA LEU A 16 36.90 19.86 -6.00
C LEU A 16 35.76 19.03 -6.60
N THR A 17 36.01 17.74 -6.80
CA THR A 17 34.95 16.75 -6.97
C THR A 17 34.14 16.78 -5.68
N ILE A 18 33.11 17.63 -5.66
CA ILE A 18 31.97 17.44 -4.77
C ILE A 18 31.37 16.12 -5.23
N GLY A 19 31.79 15.03 -4.58
CA GLY A 19 31.03 13.80 -4.62
C GLY A 19 29.67 14.15 -4.05
N CYS A 20 28.68 14.33 -4.92
CA CYS A 20 27.30 14.12 -4.55
C CYS A 20 27.26 12.72 -3.96
N LEU A 21 27.29 12.64 -2.63
CA LEU A 21 26.66 11.56 -1.90
C LEU A 21 25.20 11.62 -2.34
N ALA A 22 24.89 10.92 -3.43
CA ALA A 22 23.53 10.50 -3.70
C ALA A 22 23.14 9.71 -2.45
N ALA A 23 22.35 10.35 -1.58
CA ALA A 23 21.69 9.62 -0.52
C ALA A 23 20.95 8.50 -1.24
N ALA A 24 21.36 7.25 -0.99
CA ALA A 24 20.62 6.11 -1.44
C ALA A 24 19.22 6.29 -0.87
N VAL A 25 18.26 6.64 -1.72
CA VAL A 25 16.87 6.71 -1.32
C VAL A 25 16.53 5.27 -0.92
N PRO A 26 16.20 5.00 0.34
CA PRO A 26 15.84 3.65 0.74
C PRO A 26 14.62 3.26 -0.08
N SER A 27 14.83 2.32 -1.00
CA SER A 27 13.79 1.52 -1.65
C SER A 27 12.75 1.16 -0.57
N GLN A 28 11.45 1.34 -0.84
CA GLN A 28 10.37 0.94 0.07
C GLN A 28 9.60 -0.18 -0.61
N ALA A 29 9.73 -1.42 -0.16
CA ALA A 29 8.87 -2.47 -0.68
C ALA A 29 7.47 -2.28 -0.08
N SER A 30 6.41 -2.36 -0.87
CA SER A 30 5.03 -2.40 -0.37
C SER A 30 4.19 -3.11 -1.40
N SER A 31 3.10 -3.73 -0.94
CA SER A 31 2.20 -4.48 -1.79
C SER A 31 0.81 -3.91 -1.65
N SER A 32 0.07 -3.85 -2.75
CA SER A 32 -1.31 -3.39 -2.79
C SER A 32 -2.14 -4.22 -3.76
N GLY A 33 -3.44 -4.16 -3.58
CA GLY A 33 -4.40 -4.90 -4.38
C GLY A 33 -5.78 -4.28 -4.25
N THR A 34 -6.61 -4.53 -5.24
CA THR A 34 -7.97 -4.03 -5.29
C THR A 34 -8.91 -5.01 -5.95
N ALA A 35 -10.16 -5.02 -5.49
CA ALA A 35 -11.27 -5.69 -6.13
C ALA A 35 -12.39 -4.66 -6.30
N THR A 36 -12.96 -4.58 -7.51
CA THR A 36 -14.15 -3.78 -7.79
C THR A 36 -15.41 -4.47 -7.26
N GLY A 37 -16.53 -3.74 -7.20
CA GLY A 37 -17.80 -4.29 -6.76
C GLY A 37 -18.21 -5.61 -7.44
N PRO A 38 -18.14 -5.74 -8.78
CA PRO A 38 -18.44 -7.01 -9.46
C PRO A 38 -17.61 -8.22 -9.01
N SER A 39 -16.40 -7.99 -8.47
CA SER A 39 -15.50 -9.04 -8.00
C SER A 39 -15.61 -9.28 -6.47
N THR A 40 -16.56 -8.63 -5.77
CA THR A 40 -16.81 -8.84 -4.35
C THR A 40 -18.23 -9.34 -4.07
N VAL A 41 -18.38 -10.17 -3.04
CA VAL A 41 -19.65 -10.84 -2.71
C VAL A 41 -20.79 -9.88 -2.35
N ASP A 42 -20.47 -8.67 -1.86
CA ASP A 42 -21.45 -7.67 -1.46
C ASP A 42 -21.54 -6.46 -2.42
N GLY A 43 -20.79 -6.50 -3.52
CA GLY A 43 -20.84 -5.51 -4.59
C GLY A 43 -20.09 -4.21 -4.29
N ARG A 44 -19.25 -4.16 -3.24
CA ARG A 44 -18.48 -2.96 -2.86
C ARG A 44 -17.01 -3.08 -3.26
N PRO A 45 -16.37 -2.00 -3.71
CA PRO A 45 -14.95 -2.04 -3.98
C PRO A 45 -14.17 -2.23 -2.69
N VAL A 46 -13.03 -2.88 -2.78
CA VAL A 46 -12.08 -3.07 -1.68
C VAL A 46 -10.69 -2.73 -2.20
N ILE A 47 -9.91 -2.03 -1.38
CA ILE A 47 -8.47 -1.85 -1.61
C ILE A 47 -7.72 -2.38 -0.39
N TRP A 48 -6.51 -2.86 -0.63
CA TRP A 48 -5.66 -3.46 0.38
C TRP A 48 -4.21 -2.99 0.21
N LYS A 49 -3.48 -2.95 1.32
CA LYS A 49 -2.05 -2.66 1.35
C LYS A 49 -1.35 -3.36 2.51
N ASN A 50 -0.18 -3.93 2.23
CA ASN A 50 0.88 -4.15 3.21
C ASN A 50 1.99 -3.13 3.01
N ARG A 51 2.32 -2.40 4.08
CA ARG A 51 3.43 -1.43 4.06
C ARG A 51 4.70 -2.05 4.62
N ASP A 52 5.77 -2.05 3.83
CA ASP A 52 7.10 -2.29 4.36
C ASP A 52 7.90 -1.00 4.52
N HIS A 53 8.67 -0.92 5.59
CA HIS A 53 9.46 0.26 5.89
C HIS A 53 10.65 -0.04 6.81
N TRP A 54 11.80 0.51 6.45
CA TRP A 54 13.05 0.30 7.18
C TRP A 54 13.94 1.53 7.31
N SER A 55 13.48 2.70 6.85
CA SER A 55 14.33 3.88 6.70
C SER A 55 14.48 4.75 7.95
N THR A 56 13.61 4.61 8.95
CA THR A 56 13.69 5.40 10.19
C THR A 56 13.44 4.54 11.43
N PRO A 57 14.12 4.83 12.57
CA PRO A 57 14.04 4.02 13.79
C PRO A 57 12.62 3.74 14.28
N ASP A 58 11.76 4.75 14.20
CA ASP A 58 10.39 4.72 14.74
C ASP A 58 9.33 4.40 13.68
N GLY A 59 9.69 4.18 12.42
CA GLY A 59 8.70 4.04 11.34
C GLY A 59 7.85 2.76 11.37
N TRP A 60 8.11 1.88 12.33
CA TRP A 60 7.27 0.73 12.68
C TRP A 60 6.18 1.06 13.73
N LYS A 61 6.31 2.18 14.44
CA LYS A 61 5.35 2.65 15.44
C LYS A 61 4.20 3.32 14.72
N VAL A 62 3.33 2.49 14.16
CA VAL A 62 2.21 2.91 13.31
C VAL A 62 0.95 3.14 14.13
N LEU A 63 0.16 4.13 13.72
CA LEU A 63 -1.13 4.44 14.34
C LEU A 63 -2.11 5.00 13.30
N PRO A 64 -3.43 4.84 13.51
CA PRO A 64 -4.43 5.59 12.79
C PRO A 64 -4.47 7.02 13.34
N TYR A 65 -4.83 7.99 12.51
CA TYR A 65 -5.13 9.35 12.95
C TYR A 65 -6.30 9.91 12.16
N ALA A 66 -7.05 10.81 12.78
CA ALA A 66 -8.09 11.58 12.12
C ALA A 66 -7.56 12.97 11.75
N TYR A 67 -7.77 13.37 10.50
CA TYR A 67 -7.54 14.71 10.02
C TYR A 67 -8.88 15.42 9.85
N ALA A 68 -8.96 16.64 10.37
CA ALA A 68 -10.09 17.53 10.17
C ALA A 68 -9.76 18.54 9.05
N ALA A 69 -10.64 18.66 8.06
CA ALA A 69 -10.47 19.62 6.98
C ALA A 69 -10.46 21.06 7.50
N ASP A 70 -9.55 21.87 6.97
CA ASP A 70 -9.25 23.23 7.46
C ASP A 70 -9.34 24.31 6.37
N GLY A 71 -9.72 23.96 5.14
CA GLY A 71 -9.75 24.88 4.01
C GLY A 71 -8.38 25.29 3.49
N ALA A 72 -7.30 24.64 3.94
CA ALA A 72 -5.94 24.97 3.50
C ALA A 72 -5.75 24.71 2.00
N THR A 73 -4.81 25.46 1.42
CA THR A 73 -4.37 25.33 0.03
C THR A 73 -2.92 24.86 -0.02
N PHE A 74 -2.58 23.98 -0.96
CA PHE A 74 -1.17 23.60 -1.19
C PHE A 74 -0.44 24.58 -2.12
N GLY A 75 -1.14 25.47 -2.82
CA GLY A 75 -0.53 26.34 -3.83
C GLY A 75 -1.54 26.92 -4.82
N SER A 76 -1.05 27.73 -5.76
CA SER A 76 -1.90 28.40 -6.76
C SER A 76 -2.64 27.46 -7.71
N GLY A 77 -2.20 26.21 -7.83
CA GLY A 77 -2.87 25.16 -8.60
C GLY A 77 -3.97 24.42 -7.84
N ASP A 78 -4.14 24.67 -6.53
CA ASP A 78 -5.14 23.97 -5.72
C ASP A 78 -6.56 24.44 -6.04
N ARG A 79 -7.33 23.59 -6.73
CA ARG A 79 -8.70 23.90 -7.15
C ARG A 79 -9.75 23.59 -6.09
N TYR A 80 -9.48 22.63 -5.20
CA TYR A 80 -10.49 22.03 -4.33
C TYR A 80 -10.38 22.49 -2.89
N THR A 81 -9.17 22.86 -2.43
CA THR A 81 -8.84 23.15 -1.02
C THR A 81 -9.17 21.98 -0.08
N SER A 82 -8.53 21.93 1.09
CA SER A 82 -8.85 20.91 2.10
C SER A 82 -10.31 21.02 2.55
N ARG A 83 -11.15 20.05 2.18
CA ARG A 83 -12.61 20.10 2.36
C ARG A 83 -13.23 18.82 2.93
N PHE A 84 -12.46 17.74 3.04
CA PHE A 84 -12.92 16.46 3.57
C PHE A 84 -12.07 16.00 4.75
N ASP A 85 -12.74 15.60 5.82
CA ASP A 85 -12.11 14.89 6.92
C ASP A 85 -11.64 13.52 6.41
N TYR A 86 -10.55 12.99 6.97
CA TYR A 86 -10.13 11.62 6.65
C TYR A 86 -9.51 10.91 7.83
N THR A 87 -9.54 9.58 7.76
CA THR A 87 -8.75 8.72 8.64
C THR A 87 -7.61 8.11 7.83
N GLY A 88 -6.39 8.33 8.30
CA GLY A 88 -5.16 7.84 7.67
C GLY A 88 -4.36 6.95 8.59
N ILE A 89 -3.52 6.08 8.02
CA ILE A 89 -2.52 5.31 8.77
C ILE A 89 -1.16 5.96 8.57
N THR A 90 -0.49 6.27 9.68
CA THR A 90 0.80 6.97 9.71
C THR A 90 1.79 6.26 10.65
N ALA A 91 2.95 6.85 10.85
CA ALA A 91 3.96 6.38 11.79
C ALA A 91 4.46 7.51 12.70
N LEU A 92 4.95 7.17 13.89
CA LEU A 92 5.58 8.16 14.75
C LEU A 92 6.91 8.67 14.18
N GLY A 93 7.29 9.87 14.63
CA GLY A 93 8.53 10.52 14.22
C GLY A 93 8.52 10.99 12.76
N SER A 94 9.70 11.08 12.16
CA SER A 94 9.87 11.65 10.82
C SER A 94 9.26 10.81 9.68
N SER A 95 8.85 9.56 9.94
CA SER A 95 8.20 8.71 8.92
C SER A 95 6.71 9.06 8.72
N GLY A 96 6.09 9.76 9.67
CA GLY A 96 4.70 10.19 9.56
C GLY A 96 4.51 11.69 9.35
N LEU A 97 5.60 12.44 9.11
CA LEU A 97 5.55 13.88 8.90
C LEU A 97 6.11 14.22 7.52
N ASP A 98 5.44 15.12 6.80
CA ASP A 98 6.00 15.73 5.61
C ASP A 98 7.17 16.65 6.00
N ALA A 99 8.29 16.52 5.27
CA ALA A 99 9.52 17.23 5.61
C ALA A 99 9.48 18.74 5.31
N ILE A 100 8.55 19.19 4.45
CA ILE A 100 8.43 20.59 4.01
C ILE A 100 7.43 21.34 4.90
N THR A 101 6.25 20.75 5.10
CA THR A 101 5.14 21.38 5.81
C THR A 101 5.12 21.03 7.30
N GLY A 102 5.72 19.90 7.69
CA GLY A 102 5.60 19.35 9.05
C GLY A 102 4.23 18.72 9.34
N GLU A 103 3.34 18.63 8.34
CA GLU A 103 2.03 18.03 8.49
C GLU A 103 2.11 16.51 8.65
N GLN A 104 1.17 15.95 9.40
CA GLN A 104 1.02 14.51 9.53
C GLN A 104 0.47 13.92 8.23
N ILE A 105 1.16 12.92 7.69
CA ILE A 105 0.87 12.34 6.38
C ILE A 105 0.39 10.89 6.45
N PRO A 106 -0.55 10.49 5.59
CA PRO A 106 -1.04 9.12 5.53
C PRO A 106 -0.27 8.28 4.50
N TRP A 107 -0.04 7.01 4.81
CA TRP A 107 0.49 6.00 3.88
C TRP A 107 -0.61 5.12 3.25
N ALA A 108 -1.82 5.20 3.80
CA ALA A 108 -3.09 4.65 3.32
C ALA A 108 -4.20 5.37 4.10
N GLY A 109 -5.43 5.40 3.58
CA GLY A 109 -6.54 6.02 4.29
C GLY A 109 -7.84 6.03 3.53
N SER A 110 -8.86 6.63 4.12
CA SER A 110 -10.15 6.89 3.48
C SER A 110 -10.78 8.14 4.09
N ASN A 111 -11.56 8.87 3.29
CA ASN A 111 -12.20 10.11 3.73
C ASN A 111 -13.69 9.96 4.06
N ASP A 112 -14.26 11.01 4.63
CA ASP A 112 -15.65 11.06 5.10
C ASP A 112 -16.71 11.08 3.98
N ARG A 113 -16.27 11.09 2.71
CA ARG A 113 -17.10 10.98 1.50
C ARG A 113 -17.02 9.64 0.79
N GLY A 114 -16.21 8.73 1.32
CA GLY A 114 -16.07 7.38 0.78
C GLY A 114 -15.04 7.26 -0.33
N LEU A 115 -14.09 8.19 -0.45
CA LEU A 115 -12.85 7.95 -1.20
C LEU A 115 -11.91 7.09 -0.36
N GLY A 116 -11.47 5.95 -0.90
CA GLY A 116 -10.39 5.14 -0.33
C GLY A 116 -9.10 5.31 -1.10
N LEU A 117 -7.94 5.24 -0.43
CA LEU A 117 -6.62 5.35 -1.04
C LEU A 117 -5.60 4.39 -0.41
N VAL A 118 -4.88 3.67 -1.26
CA VAL A 118 -3.62 2.98 -0.93
C VAL A 118 -2.52 3.45 -1.88
N GLN A 119 -1.29 3.42 -1.39
CA GLN A 119 -0.12 3.90 -2.12
C GLN A 119 1.03 2.89 -2.00
N VAL A 120 1.73 2.52 -3.06
CA VAL A 120 2.95 1.68 -2.98
C VAL A 120 4.10 2.32 -3.75
N SER A 121 5.33 2.02 -3.35
CA SER A 121 6.52 2.59 -4.00
C SER A 121 6.60 2.17 -5.46
N GLY A 122 7.02 3.10 -6.29
CA GLY A 122 7.27 2.88 -7.70
C GLY A 122 8.76 2.91 -8.02
N HIS A 123 9.45 1.77 -7.92
CA HIS A 123 10.92 1.71 -7.96
C HIS A 123 11.54 2.15 -9.31
N THR A 124 10.85 1.87 -10.41
CA THR A 124 11.33 2.05 -11.78
C THR A 124 11.03 3.43 -12.37
N LEU A 125 10.32 4.31 -11.65
CA LEU A 125 10.15 5.73 -12.02
C LEU A 125 10.96 6.68 -11.11
N THR A 126 11.89 6.15 -10.31
CA THR A 126 12.68 6.96 -9.39
C THR A 126 13.75 7.78 -10.11
N SER A 127 14.08 8.95 -9.55
CA SER A 127 15.22 9.77 -10.03
C SER A 127 16.53 8.99 -10.01
N ALA A 128 16.72 8.09 -9.05
CA ALA A 128 17.89 7.22 -8.95
C ALA A 128 17.95 6.28 -10.16
N PHE A 129 16.83 5.63 -10.48
CA PHE A 129 16.71 4.78 -11.65
C PHE A 129 16.96 5.56 -12.96
N ALA A 130 16.30 6.71 -13.14
CA ALA A 130 16.47 7.56 -14.32
C ALA A 130 17.93 7.96 -14.52
N THR A 131 18.59 8.41 -13.45
CA THR A 131 20.01 8.78 -13.47
C THR A 131 20.91 7.61 -13.85
N ALA A 132 20.69 6.43 -13.25
CA ALA A 132 21.49 5.23 -13.50
C ALA A 132 21.42 4.77 -14.96
N HIS A 133 20.33 5.07 -15.66
CA HIS A 133 20.09 4.66 -17.05
C HIS A 133 20.20 5.81 -18.06
N GLY A 134 20.68 6.98 -17.65
CA GLY A 134 20.93 8.11 -18.56
C GLY A 134 19.68 8.84 -19.02
N PHE A 135 18.56 8.68 -18.32
CA PHE A 135 17.32 9.41 -18.58
C PHE A 135 17.23 10.73 -17.80
N PRO A 136 16.49 11.74 -18.30
CA PRO A 136 16.22 12.96 -17.55
C PRO A 136 15.43 12.68 -16.26
N VAL A 137 15.84 13.31 -15.16
CA VAL A 137 15.10 13.31 -13.91
C VAL A 137 13.90 14.26 -14.02
N SER A 138 12.70 13.77 -13.75
CA SER A 138 11.47 14.59 -13.74
C SER A 138 11.02 15.03 -12.34
N GLN A 139 11.57 14.47 -11.26
CA GLN A 139 11.16 14.80 -9.90
C GLN A 139 11.87 16.05 -9.37
N ASP A 140 11.14 16.86 -8.60
CA ASP A 140 11.72 17.96 -7.84
C ASP A 140 12.05 17.49 -6.41
N LEU A 141 13.23 16.90 -6.24
CA LEU A 141 13.65 16.29 -4.97
C LEU A 141 13.77 17.28 -3.80
N ALA A 142 13.86 18.58 -4.08
CA ALA A 142 14.09 19.61 -3.07
C ALA A 142 12.80 20.28 -2.61
N ALA A 143 11.87 20.51 -3.54
CA ALA A 143 10.66 21.30 -3.26
C ALA A 143 9.35 20.55 -3.53
N GLY A 144 9.38 19.43 -4.25
CA GLY A 144 8.17 18.72 -4.67
C GLY A 144 7.43 18.03 -3.54
N MET A 145 6.13 17.80 -3.76
CA MET A 145 5.29 17.05 -2.83
C MET A 145 5.79 15.62 -2.68
N THR A 146 6.01 15.18 -1.43
CA THR A 146 6.35 13.79 -1.12
C THR A 146 5.14 12.88 -1.35
N GLY A 147 5.36 11.57 -1.50
CA GLY A 147 4.25 10.60 -1.68
C GLY A 147 3.20 10.68 -0.56
N GLY A 148 3.63 10.80 0.70
CA GLY A 148 2.70 10.96 1.82
C GLY A 148 1.94 12.28 1.81
N TYR A 149 2.59 13.39 1.45
CA TYR A 149 1.89 14.67 1.32
C TYR A 149 0.90 14.67 0.15
N LEU A 150 1.23 14.00 -0.96
CA LEU A 150 0.28 13.81 -2.05
C LEU A 150 -0.95 13.00 -1.59
N ASN A 151 -0.78 11.94 -0.80
CA ASN A 151 -1.91 11.19 -0.24
C ASN A 151 -2.79 12.09 0.65
N HIS A 152 -2.18 12.93 1.48
CA HIS A 152 -2.89 13.95 2.27
C HIS A 152 -3.72 14.87 1.36
N VAL A 153 -3.11 15.39 0.29
CA VAL A 153 -3.77 16.26 -0.70
C VAL A 153 -4.97 15.54 -1.31
N LEU A 154 -4.80 14.30 -1.77
CA LEU A 154 -5.88 13.53 -2.40
C LEU A 154 -7.05 13.24 -1.45
N LEU A 155 -6.76 12.70 -0.25
CA LEU A 155 -7.78 12.31 0.73
C LEU A 155 -8.58 13.51 1.25
N SER A 156 -7.95 14.67 1.42
CA SER A 156 -8.61 15.88 1.93
C SER A 156 -9.38 16.66 0.87
N ARG A 157 -9.24 16.33 -0.43
CA ARG A 157 -9.79 17.13 -1.55
C ARG A 157 -10.73 16.37 -2.47
N ALA A 158 -10.48 15.10 -2.75
CA ALA A 158 -11.26 14.35 -3.73
C ALA A 158 -12.41 13.57 -3.07
N GLU A 159 -13.57 13.52 -3.71
CA GLU A 159 -14.66 12.57 -3.41
C GLU A 159 -14.85 11.54 -4.54
N HIS A 160 -14.25 11.77 -5.71
CA HIS A 160 -14.38 10.95 -6.91
C HIS A 160 -13.00 10.62 -7.50
N VAL A 161 -12.88 9.43 -8.09
CA VAL A 161 -11.69 9.03 -8.86
C VAL A 161 -11.25 10.07 -9.91
N ASP A 162 -12.20 10.75 -10.56
CA ASP A 162 -11.88 11.75 -11.59
C ASP A 162 -11.34 13.07 -10.99
N GLU A 163 -11.71 13.39 -9.75
CA GLU A 163 -11.10 14.50 -9.01
C GLU A 163 -9.65 14.15 -8.61
N VAL A 164 -9.37 12.89 -8.27
CA VAL A 164 -7.99 12.41 -8.05
C VAL A 164 -7.15 12.64 -9.29
N GLU A 165 -7.63 12.21 -10.47
CA GLU A 165 -6.95 12.47 -11.74
C GLU A 165 -6.73 13.96 -11.98
N GLN A 166 -7.74 14.80 -11.75
CA GLN A 166 -7.61 16.24 -11.94
C GLN A 166 -6.55 16.85 -11.02
N ILE A 167 -6.48 16.42 -9.75
CA ILE A 167 -5.42 16.86 -8.81
C ILE A 167 -4.04 16.38 -9.27
N LEU A 168 -3.92 15.17 -9.79
CA LEU A 168 -2.66 14.69 -10.37
C LEU A 168 -2.24 15.54 -11.58
N ARG A 169 -3.17 15.95 -12.44
CA ARG A 169 -2.87 16.90 -13.53
C ARG A 169 -2.42 18.26 -12.99
N ASP A 170 -3.06 18.74 -11.93
CA ASP A 170 -2.78 20.04 -11.32
C ASP A 170 -1.45 20.09 -10.56
N THR A 171 -0.88 18.94 -10.23
CA THR A 171 0.39 18.82 -9.49
C THR A 171 1.57 18.40 -10.37
N ASN A 172 1.37 18.15 -11.67
CA ASN A 172 2.45 17.76 -12.59
C ASN A 172 3.58 18.78 -12.69
N ASP A 173 3.27 20.07 -12.59
CA ASP A 173 4.25 21.16 -12.58
C ASP A 173 4.58 21.66 -11.16
N GLY A 174 4.30 20.82 -10.15
CA GLY A 174 4.36 21.19 -8.74
C GLY A 174 3.10 21.91 -8.23
N GLY A 175 2.18 22.33 -9.10
CA GLY A 175 0.89 22.92 -8.68
C GLY A 175 1.00 24.19 -7.84
N GLY A 176 2.16 24.86 -7.88
CA GLY A 176 2.48 26.02 -7.03
C GLY A 176 2.86 25.66 -5.59
N PHE A 177 3.01 24.38 -5.25
CA PHE A 177 3.49 23.94 -3.94
C PHE A 177 4.98 24.24 -3.78
N ASN A 178 5.33 24.99 -2.73
CA ASN A 178 6.71 25.25 -2.33
C ASN A 178 7.64 25.74 -3.46
N ALA A 179 7.09 26.50 -4.43
CA ALA A 179 7.79 26.92 -5.65
C ALA A 179 8.42 25.75 -6.46
N SER A 180 7.84 24.56 -6.31
CA SER A 180 8.29 23.36 -6.97
C SER A 180 7.96 23.36 -8.45
N THR A 181 8.73 22.59 -9.20
CA THR A 181 8.59 22.38 -10.64
C THR A 181 7.96 21.05 -11.01
N ALA A 182 7.81 20.14 -10.04
CA ALA A 182 7.28 18.78 -10.21
C ALA A 182 6.99 18.15 -8.84
N ARG A 183 6.38 16.97 -8.80
CA ARG A 183 6.27 16.19 -7.55
C ARG A 183 7.62 15.59 -7.15
N ASN A 184 7.74 15.25 -5.86
CA ASN A 184 8.83 14.46 -5.28
C ASN A 184 8.33 13.05 -4.93
N THR A 185 7.77 12.35 -5.91
CA THR A 185 7.31 10.97 -5.71
C THR A 185 7.41 10.14 -6.97
N SER A 186 7.56 8.83 -6.78
CA SER A 186 7.49 7.78 -7.79
C SER A 186 6.72 6.65 -7.16
N THR A 187 5.45 6.50 -7.51
CA THR A 187 4.54 5.70 -6.71
C THR A 187 3.34 5.22 -7.53
N ILE A 188 2.69 4.19 -7.02
CA ILE A 188 1.41 3.71 -7.53
C ILE A 188 0.36 4.04 -6.48
N ILE A 189 -0.74 4.65 -6.89
CA ILE A 189 -1.86 5.00 -6.03
C ILE A 189 -3.09 4.31 -6.58
N THR A 190 -3.74 3.47 -5.77
CA THR A 190 -5.03 2.89 -6.11
C THR A 190 -6.09 3.52 -5.24
N VAL A 191 -7.18 3.95 -5.87
CA VAL A 191 -8.30 4.61 -5.21
C VAL A 191 -9.62 3.96 -5.59
N PHE A 192 -10.59 4.03 -4.69
CA PHE A 192 -12.00 3.86 -5.01
C PHE A 192 -12.80 5.07 -4.55
N ASP A 193 -14.03 5.21 -5.05
CA ASP A 193 -14.98 6.19 -4.54
C ASP A 193 -16.33 5.58 -4.14
N ARG A 194 -17.25 6.42 -3.66
CA ARG A 194 -18.58 6.00 -3.18
C ARG A 194 -19.49 5.40 -4.24
N TRP A 195 -19.18 5.60 -5.52
CA TRP A 195 -19.95 5.06 -6.64
C TRP A 195 -19.45 3.68 -7.09
N GLY A 196 -18.50 3.11 -6.36
CA GLY A 196 -17.90 1.82 -6.71
C GLY A 196 -16.86 1.91 -7.82
N ASN A 197 -16.45 3.12 -8.21
CA ASN A 197 -15.39 3.31 -9.19
C ASN A 197 -14.04 2.95 -8.57
N VAL A 198 -13.12 2.42 -9.37
CA VAL A 198 -11.76 2.07 -8.94
C VAL A 198 -10.77 2.43 -10.03
N ALA A 199 -9.68 3.10 -9.68
CA ALA A 199 -8.58 3.31 -10.63
C ALA A 199 -7.22 3.21 -9.94
N THR A 200 -6.25 2.74 -10.72
CA THR A 200 -4.84 2.72 -10.35
C THR A 200 -4.12 3.82 -11.13
N PHE A 201 -3.35 4.64 -10.44
CA PHE A 201 -2.53 5.71 -10.99
C PHE A 201 -1.07 5.37 -10.78
N GLU A 202 -0.27 5.50 -11.84
CA GLU A 202 1.16 5.26 -11.80
C GLU A 202 1.89 6.56 -12.08
N LEU A 203 2.49 7.13 -11.05
CA LEU A 203 2.93 8.52 -11.08
C LEU A 203 4.43 8.66 -10.84
N ASP A 204 4.97 9.67 -11.47
CA ASP A 204 6.29 10.21 -11.21
C ASP A 204 6.24 11.73 -10.98
N GLY A 205 7.39 12.40 -11.15
CA GLY A 205 7.52 13.83 -10.91
C GLY A 205 6.54 14.68 -11.70
N ASP A 206 6.45 14.47 -13.02
CA ASP A 206 5.76 15.39 -13.94
C ASP A 206 4.65 14.72 -14.76
N SER A 207 4.41 13.43 -14.56
CA SER A 207 3.43 12.66 -15.31
C SER A 207 2.85 11.51 -14.50
N PHE A 208 1.78 10.92 -15.06
CA PHE A 208 1.18 9.71 -14.54
C PHE A 208 0.48 8.95 -15.67
N THR A 209 0.21 7.66 -15.46
CA THR A 209 -0.75 6.85 -16.25
C THR A 209 -1.92 6.47 -15.35
N ARG A 210 -3.04 6.07 -15.97
CA ARG A 210 -4.26 5.66 -15.29
C ARG A 210 -4.72 4.33 -15.89
N ASP A 211 -4.90 3.33 -15.03
CA ASP A 211 -5.63 2.10 -15.34
C ASP A 211 -7.03 2.20 -14.73
N ASN A 212 -8.04 2.04 -15.59
CA ASN A 212 -9.40 1.82 -15.15
C ASN A 212 -9.61 0.32 -14.98
N VAL A 213 -9.73 -0.14 -13.73
CA VAL A 213 -10.02 -1.54 -13.41
C VAL A 213 -11.41 -1.87 -13.95
N THR A 214 -11.49 -2.32 -15.21
CA THR A 214 -12.74 -2.46 -15.99
C THR A 214 -13.05 -3.90 -16.38
N GLN A 215 -12.04 -4.79 -16.35
CA GLN A 215 -12.23 -6.21 -16.56
C GLN A 215 -11.34 -7.03 -15.64
N GLU A 216 -11.80 -8.24 -15.35
CA GLU A 216 -11.01 -9.25 -14.68
C GLU A 216 -10.10 -9.94 -15.69
N HIS A 217 -8.79 -9.85 -15.49
CA HIS A 217 -7.83 -10.61 -16.30
C HIS A 217 -7.71 -12.00 -15.69
N LEU A 218 -8.31 -13.01 -16.32
CA LEU A 218 -8.21 -14.39 -15.86
C LEU A 218 -6.99 -15.08 -16.51
N PRO A 219 -6.24 -15.90 -15.75
CA PRO A 219 -5.22 -16.75 -16.34
C PRO A 219 -5.87 -17.80 -17.27
N ASP A 220 -5.15 -18.19 -18.32
CA ASP A 220 -5.55 -19.29 -19.19
C ASP A 220 -5.45 -20.66 -18.47
N ALA A 221 -5.82 -21.74 -19.16
CA ALA A 221 -5.79 -23.09 -18.59
C ALA A 221 -4.39 -23.57 -18.15
N ALA A 222 -3.34 -22.86 -18.54
CA ALA A 222 -1.96 -23.13 -18.15
C ALA A 222 -1.44 -22.14 -17.09
N GLY A 223 -2.29 -21.24 -16.59
CA GLY A 223 -1.93 -20.25 -15.58
C GLY A 223 -1.46 -18.91 -16.15
N ASN A 224 -1.40 -18.75 -17.47
CA ASN A 224 -0.80 -17.56 -18.11
C ASN A 224 -1.82 -16.43 -18.32
N TYR A 225 -1.46 -15.20 -17.98
CA TYR A 225 -2.27 -14.00 -18.25
C TYR A 225 -2.14 -13.54 -19.72
N THR A 226 -2.97 -14.06 -20.62
CA THR A 226 -2.77 -13.86 -22.07
C THR A 226 -3.15 -12.49 -22.65
N SER A 227 -3.62 -11.54 -21.83
CA SER A 227 -4.01 -10.19 -22.28
C SER A 227 -3.26 -9.12 -21.49
N PRO A 228 -2.58 -8.16 -22.16
CA PRO A 228 -2.07 -6.97 -21.50
C PRO A 228 -3.25 -6.13 -20.96
N HIS A 229 -2.97 -5.33 -19.93
CA HIS A 229 -3.83 -4.22 -19.53
C HIS A 229 -3.61 -3.08 -20.55
N ASP A 230 -4.69 -2.59 -21.17
CA ASP A 230 -4.63 -1.42 -22.06
C ASP A 230 -4.79 -0.15 -21.20
N ASP A 231 -3.66 0.35 -20.68
CA ASP A 231 -3.60 1.54 -19.82
C ASP A 231 -3.42 2.80 -20.68
N ASP A 232 -4.39 3.72 -20.66
CA ASP A 232 -4.23 5.02 -21.30
C ASP A 232 -5.03 6.11 -20.56
N LYS A 233 -4.27 7.07 -20.02
CA LYS A 233 -4.78 8.25 -19.28
C LYS A 233 -5.64 9.20 -20.14
N ASP A 234 -5.63 9.04 -21.46
CA ASP A 234 -6.37 9.86 -22.40
C ASP A 234 -7.61 9.13 -22.96
N GLN A 235 -7.88 7.89 -22.51
CA GLN A 235 -9.14 7.21 -22.79
C GLN A 235 -10.30 7.85 -22.02
N PRO A 236 -11.53 7.80 -22.56
CA PRO A 236 -12.71 8.23 -21.81
C PRO A 236 -12.89 7.40 -20.53
N ASN A 237 -13.12 8.07 -19.42
CA ASN A 237 -13.43 7.41 -18.14
C ASN A 237 -14.73 6.60 -18.26
N PRO A 238 -14.78 5.38 -17.69
CA PRO A 238 -16.02 4.63 -17.56
C PRO A 238 -17.08 5.44 -16.80
N ALA A 239 -18.35 5.20 -17.12
CA ALA A 239 -19.45 5.74 -16.30
C ALA A 239 -19.44 5.13 -14.89
N ASP A 240 -20.05 5.83 -13.93
CA ASP A 240 -20.17 5.36 -12.55
C ASP A 240 -20.72 3.94 -12.46
N GLY A 241 -20.03 3.07 -11.71
CA GLY A 241 -20.36 1.66 -11.58
C GLY A 241 -20.06 0.81 -12.83
N GLY A 242 -19.45 1.38 -13.87
CA GLY A 242 -18.97 0.69 -15.06
C GLY A 242 -17.57 0.07 -14.92
N TYR A 243 -16.94 0.22 -13.76
CA TYR A 243 -15.68 -0.41 -13.38
C TYR A 243 -15.91 -1.89 -12.98
N GLY A 244 -14.94 -2.76 -13.21
CA GLY A 244 -15.06 -4.22 -13.03
C GLY A 244 -13.71 -4.94 -12.96
N GLY A 245 -13.65 -6.08 -12.25
CA GLY A 245 -12.43 -6.87 -12.08
C GLY A 245 -11.65 -6.61 -10.78
N PHE A 246 -10.42 -7.11 -10.74
CA PHE A 246 -9.46 -6.91 -9.66
C PHE A 246 -8.10 -6.53 -10.26
N ASP A 247 -7.28 -5.85 -9.48
CA ASP A 247 -5.93 -5.41 -9.89
C ASP A 247 -4.95 -5.58 -8.71
N TRP A 248 -3.74 -6.06 -9.00
CA TRP A 248 -2.70 -6.32 -8.01
C TRP A 248 -1.42 -5.57 -8.36
N ARG A 249 -0.92 -4.76 -7.41
CA ARG A 249 0.18 -3.83 -7.65
C ARG A 249 1.20 -3.88 -6.52
N THR A 250 2.42 -4.16 -6.92
CA THR A 250 3.65 -4.13 -6.10
C THR A 250 4.76 -3.39 -6.84
N ASN A 251 4.61 -3.32 -8.17
CA ASN A 251 5.41 -2.58 -9.12
C ASN A 251 4.48 -2.10 -10.23
N PHE A 252 4.99 -1.23 -11.10
CA PHE A 252 4.22 -0.60 -12.15
C PHE A 252 3.78 -1.59 -13.25
N GLY A 253 2.63 -1.31 -13.84
CA GLY A 253 2.06 -1.98 -14.99
C GLY A 253 2.84 -1.71 -16.25
N LYS A 254 2.62 -2.56 -17.25
CA LYS A 254 3.17 -2.32 -18.59
C LYS A 254 2.29 -1.29 -19.27
N VAL A 255 2.87 -0.16 -19.66
CA VAL A 255 2.17 0.89 -20.40
C VAL A 255 2.93 1.11 -21.71
N ASP A 256 2.28 0.98 -22.86
CA ASP A 256 2.91 1.29 -24.16
C ASP A 256 2.88 2.81 -24.42
N TRP A 257 3.64 3.56 -23.61
CA TRP A 257 3.74 5.00 -23.71
C TRP A 257 5.18 5.49 -23.55
N THR A 258 5.54 6.58 -24.24
CA THR A 258 6.86 7.21 -24.11
C THR A 258 6.69 8.69 -23.87
N LYS A 259 7.38 9.21 -22.86
CA LYS A 259 7.41 10.64 -22.57
C LYS A 259 7.95 11.44 -23.75
N PRO A 260 7.60 12.73 -23.87
CA PRO A 260 8.28 13.65 -24.78
C PRO A 260 9.80 13.74 -24.56
N SER A 261 10.30 13.41 -23.36
CA SER A 261 11.73 13.33 -23.04
C SER A 261 12.44 12.09 -23.63
N GLY A 262 11.69 11.18 -24.23
CA GLY A 262 12.19 9.89 -24.71
C GLY A 262 12.30 8.82 -23.62
N PHE A 263 11.84 9.10 -22.40
CA PHE A 263 11.73 8.10 -21.33
C PHE A 263 10.55 7.17 -21.65
N PRO A 264 10.78 5.87 -21.96
CA PRO A 264 9.69 4.93 -22.10
C PRO A 264 9.05 4.72 -20.73
N TYR A 265 7.74 4.94 -20.63
CA TYR A 265 6.99 4.27 -19.58
C TYR A 265 7.00 2.79 -19.95
N PHE A 266 7.61 1.97 -19.11
CA PHE A 266 7.45 0.51 -19.09
C PHE A 266 7.40 -0.23 -20.44
N LEU A 267 8.51 -0.22 -21.18
CA LEU A 267 8.82 -1.29 -22.13
C LEU A 267 9.65 -2.35 -21.42
N ASP A 268 8.97 -3.36 -20.86
CA ASP A 268 9.59 -4.65 -20.59
C ASP A 268 9.66 -5.43 -21.91
N GLU A 269 10.86 -5.57 -22.44
CA GLU A 269 11.16 -6.39 -23.63
C GLU A 269 11.72 -7.77 -23.23
N GLN A 270 11.95 -8.04 -21.94
CA GLN A 270 12.32 -9.40 -21.51
C GLN A 270 11.13 -10.34 -21.67
N VAL A 271 11.38 -11.49 -22.30
CA VAL A 271 10.41 -12.58 -22.37
C VAL A 271 10.70 -13.52 -21.22
N THR A 272 9.83 -13.45 -20.22
CA THR A 272 9.77 -14.43 -19.13
C THR A 272 9.22 -15.76 -19.67
N SER A 273 9.89 -16.87 -19.36
CA SER A 273 9.42 -18.21 -19.72
C SER A 273 9.52 -19.15 -18.53
N VAL A 274 8.62 -20.13 -18.47
CA VAL A 274 8.70 -21.22 -17.49
C VAL A 274 9.50 -22.36 -18.08
N ASP A 275 10.57 -22.73 -17.40
CA ASP A 275 11.40 -23.85 -17.82
C ASP A 275 10.73 -25.21 -17.50
N ALA A 276 11.39 -26.30 -17.86
CA ALA A 276 10.85 -27.64 -17.67
C ALA A 276 10.67 -28.07 -16.20
N ASN A 277 11.26 -27.33 -15.25
CA ASN A 277 11.16 -27.60 -13.81
C ASN A 277 10.05 -26.76 -13.15
N GLY A 278 9.43 -25.85 -13.89
CA GLY A 278 8.51 -24.86 -13.31
C GLY A 278 9.22 -23.63 -12.77
N ASP A 279 10.53 -23.47 -13.05
CA ASP A 279 11.30 -22.31 -12.67
C ASP A 279 11.09 -21.20 -13.70
N VAL A 280 10.99 -19.96 -13.22
CA VAL A 280 10.89 -18.79 -14.11
C VAL A 280 12.28 -18.38 -14.54
N VAL A 281 12.49 -18.33 -15.85
CA VAL A 281 13.74 -17.87 -16.44
C VAL A 281 13.47 -16.70 -17.37
N ASN A 282 14.24 -15.62 -17.17
CA ASN A 282 14.24 -14.48 -18.07
C ASN A 282 15.12 -14.77 -19.29
N SER A 283 14.65 -14.40 -20.48
CA SER A 283 15.43 -14.49 -21.71
C SER A 283 15.59 -13.12 -22.38
N GLY A 284 16.84 -12.73 -22.68
CA GLY A 284 17.19 -11.46 -23.31
C GLY A 284 18.49 -10.87 -22.77
N ASP A 285 19.27 -10.19 -23.63
CA ASP A 285 20.56 -9.55 -23.27
C ASP A 285 20.43 -8.02 -23.06
N THR A 286 19.21 -7.47 -23.10
CA THR A 286 18.99 -6.01 -23.12
C THR A 286 18.43 -5.51 -21.79
N PRO A 287 19.14 -4.62 -21.08
CA PRO A 287 18.58 -3.88 -19.95
C PRO A 287 17.52 -2.92 -20.48
N ASP A 288 16.26 -3.14 -20.13
CA ASP A 288 15.08 -2.40 -20.61
C ASP A 288 14.49 -1.47 -19.54
N GLY A 289 15.26 -1.24 -18.48
CA GLY A 289 14.87 -0.37 -17.39
C GLY A 289 14.08 -1.05 -16.28
N ILE A 290 14.04 -2.38 -16.34
CA ILE A 290 13.62 -3.22 -15.24
C ILE A 290 14.88 -3.95 -14.77
N HIS A 291 15.56 -3.38 -13.76
CA HIS A 291 16.47 -4.19 -12.96
C HIS A 291 15.61 -4.94 -11.94
N ASP A 292 14.76 -5.84 -12.44
CA ASP A 292 14.20 -6.91 -11.66
C ASP A 292 15.39 -7.76 -11.25
N TRP A 293 15.85 -7.56 -10.02
CA TRP A 293 16.41 -8.71 -9.36
C TRP A 293 15.35 -9.78 -9.41
N GLU A 294 15.81 -10.97 -9.78
CA GLU A 294 15.11 -12.25 -9.78
C GLU A 294 14.35 -12.50 -8.46
N ASP A 295 14.52 -11.65 -7.45
CA ASP A 295 14.02 -11.69 -6.07
C ASP A 295 12.69 -10.96 -5.80
N SER A 296 12.11 -10.23 -6.78
CA SER A 296 10.76 -9.66 -6.60
C SER A 296 9.74 -10.64 -7.15
N SER A 297 9.03 -11.31 -6.25
CA SER A 297 7.94 -12.25 -6.58
C SER A 297 6.81 -11.62 -7.40
N SER A 298 6.87 -10.30 -7.61
CA SER A 298 5.82 -9.51 -8.20
C SER A 298 6.25 -8.69 -9.43
N ALA A 299 7.52 -8.80 -9.82
CA ALA A 299 8.01 -8.35 -11.12
C ALA A 299 8.34 -9.55 -12.03
N VAL A 300 8.78 -10.66 -11.41
CA VAL A 300 9.01 -11.97 -12.07
C VAL A 300 7.71 -12.73 -12.39
N TYR A 301 6.54 -12.16 -12.08
CA TYR A 301 5.24 -12.80 -12.34
C TYR A 301 4.15 -11.82 -12.76
N ARG A 302 4.34 -11.18 -13.92
CA ARG A 302 3.17 -10.75 -14.72
C ARG A 302 2.39 -11.94 -15.28
N HIS A 303 2.87 -13.19 -15.11
CA HIS A 303 2.31 -14.32 -15.83
C HIS A 303 1.95 -15.62 -15.08
N ASP A 304 2.33 -15.91 -13.81
CA ASP A 304 2.09 -17.28 -13.30
C ASP A 304 2.18 -17.63 -11.78
N ARG A 305 2.77 -16.88 -10.82
CA ARG A 305 2.77 -17.30 -9.39
C ARG A 305 2.79 -16.24 -8.27
N VAL A 306 2.50 -14.96 -8.51
CA VAL A 306 2.00 -14.08 -7.41
C VAL A 306 0.77 -13.28 -7.84
N GLY A 307 0.03 -13.81 -8.80
CA GLY A 307 -1.39 -13.91 -8.55
C GLY A 307 -1.54 -15.00 -7.49
N ILE A 308 -2.26 -14.71 -6.41
CA ILE A 308 -2.95 -15.75 -5.63
C ILE A 308 -3.35 -16.84 -6.61
N ARG A 309 -2.95 -18.09 -6.41
CA ARG A 309 -3.48 -19.16 -7.24
C ARG A 309 -4.99 -19.17 -7.03
N MET A 310 -5.70 -18.66 -8.03
CA MET A 310 -7.15 -18.54 -8.14
C MET A 310 -7.78 -19.91 -8.48
N ASP A 311 -6.95 -20.95 -8.59
CA ASP A 311 -7.35 -22.36 -8.76
C ASP A 311 -7.60 -23.07 -7.41
N ASP A 312 -7.63 -22.33 -6.31
CA ASP A 312 -8.20 -22.81 -5.05
C ASP A 312 -9.66 -23.19 -5.32
N PRO A 313 -10.07 -24.46 -5.14
CA PRO A 313 -11.41 -24.95 -5.45
C PRO A 313 -12.50 -24.42 -4.49
N HIS A 314 -12.20 -23.40 -3.68
CA HIS A 314 -13.05 -22.83 -2.65
C HIS A 314 -13.37 -21.37 -2.93
N ASP A 315 -14.66 -20.99 -2.82
CA ASP A 315 -15.14 -19.61 -3.01
C ASP A 315 -14.44 -18.67 -2.00
N LYS A 316 -13.53 -17.81 -2.48
CA LYS A 316 -12.85 -16.81 -1.63
C LYS A 316 -13.75 -15.59 -1.43
N SER A 317 -14.01 -15.22 -0.18
CA SER A 317 -14.64 -13.95 0.16
C SER A 317 -13.59 -12.82 0.15
N TYR A 318 -13.41 -12.15 -1.00
CA TYR A 318 -12.54 -10.97 -1.11
C TYR A 318 -13.05 -9.72 -0.38
N ARG A 319 -14.17 -9.84 0.36
CA ARG A 319 -14.88 -8.71 0.99
C ARG A 319 -13.99 -7.85 1.89
N TYR A 320 -12.91 -8.44 2.40
CA TYR A 320 -11.97 -7.73 3.26
C TYR A 320 -10.51 -7.85 2.81
N PHE A 321 -10.10 -8.72 1.87
CA PHE A 321 -8.68 -9.11 1.74
C PHE A 321 -7.98 -9.51 3.07
N ILE A 322 -8.81 -9.72 4.11
CA ILE A 322 -8.55 -10.32 5.39
C ILE A 322 -9.36 -11.60 5.35
N GLN A 323 -8.76 -12.67 5.86
CA GLN A 323 -9.29 -14.00 5.74
C GLN A 323 -10.66 -14.14 6.42
N GLN A 324 -11.56 -14.91 5.79
CA GLN A 324 -12.72 -15.52 6.43
C GLN A 324 -12.82 -16.97 5.94
N GLN A 325 -12.88 -17.95 6.87
CA GLN A 325 -13.12 -19.37 6.61
C GLN A 325 -12.09 -20.09 5.70
N VAL A 326 -10.89 -20.35 6.23
CA VAL A 326 -9.97 -21.31 5.61
C VAL A 326 -10.14 -22.68 6.27
N PRO A 327 -10.50 -23.74 5.53
CA PRO A 327 -10.55 -25.10 6.07
C PRO A 327 -9.13 -25.62 6.38
N SER A 328 -9.02 -26.43 7.44
CA SER A 328 -7.81 -26.92 8.14
C SER A 328 -6.79 -27.78 7.35
N HIS A 329 -6.69 -27.65 6.03
CA HIS A 329 -5.98 -28.63 5.18
C HIS A 329 -5.01 -28.06 4.13
N GLY A 330 -4.85 -26.75 3.98
CA GLY A 330 -3.79 -26.12 3.17
C GLY A 330 -2.56 -25.71 3.99
N ILE A 331 -1.48 -26.49 4.03
CA ILE A 331 -0.18 -25.85 4.29
C ILE A 331 0.02 -24.88 3.11
N PRO A 332 0.35 -23.59 3.32
CA PRO A 332 0.79 -22.76 2.21
C PRO A 332 1.95 -23.48 1.55
N THR A 333 1.72 -23.90 0.32
CA THR A 333 2.80 -24.27 -0.59
C THR A 333 3.17 -23.00 -1.34
N GLU A 334 4.25 -23.04 -2.12
CA GLU A 334 4.58 -22.03 -3.14
C GLU A 334 3.43 -21.72 -4.14
N HIS A 335 2.28 -22.37 -4.00
CA HIS A 335 1.09 -22.32 -4.84
C HIS A 335 -0.19 -21.95 -4.08
N SER A 336 -0.18 -21.68 -2.78
CA SER A 336 -1.40 -21.34 -2.03
C SER A 336 -1.16 -20.25 -0.99
N ILE A 337 -1.89 -19.13 -1.13
CA ILE A 337 -1.89 -18.04 -0.15
C ILE A 337 -3.30 -17.96 0.44
N GLU A 338 -3.40 -18.23 1.74
CA GLU A 338 -4.65 -18.32 2.50
C GLU A 338 -5.15 -16.95 3.00
N SER A 339 -4.21 -16.02 3.24
CA SER A 339 -4.48 -14.65 3.64
C SER A 339 -3.51 -13.69 2.95
N LEU A 340 -4.03 -12.75 2.15
CA LEU A 340 -3.21 -11.76 1.46
C LEU A 340 -2.42 -10.90 2.43
N SER A 341 -3.09 -10.40 3.46
CA SER A 341 -2.46 -9.53 4.46
C SER A 341 -1.37 -10.23 5.26
N ARG A 342 -1.49 -11.53 5.49
CA ARG A 342 -0.68 -12.23 6.48
C ARG A 342 0.28 -13.28 5.89
N GLY A 343 0.23 -13.51 4.58
CA GLY A 343 1.05 -14.51 3.90
C GLY A 343 2.55 -14.25 4.05
N ILE A 344 3.24 -15.15 4.77
CA ILE A 344 4.70 -15.19 4.95
C ILE A 344 5.36 -16.33 4.15
N GLY A 345 4.59 -17.03 3.31
CA GLY A 345 5.08 -18.11 2.44
C GLY A 345 5.11 -19.51 3.03
N ASP A 346 5.89 -20.39 2.40
CA ASP A 346 6.23 -21.69 2.94
C ASP A 346 6.93 -21.49 4.29
N LEU A 347 6.27 -21.92 5.37
CA LEU A 347 6.89 -21.95 6.69
C LEU A 347 8.11 -22.87 6.59
N PRO A 348 9.34 -22.39 6.88
CA PRO A 348 10.53 -23.16 6.58
C PRO A 348 10.56 -24.42 7.45
N TYR A 349 10.36 -25.58 6.83
CA TYR A 349 10.64 -26.88 7.46
C TYR A 349 12.14 -27.04 7.79
N SER A 350 13.00 -26.17 7.25
CA SER A 350 14.45 -26.19 7.46
C SER A 350 15.07 -24.79 7.47
N GLY A 351 15.11 -24.13 8.63
CA GLY A 351 16.18 -23.22 9.09
C GLY A 351 16.68 -22.04 8.23
N GLU A 352 16.22 -21.87 7.01
CA GLU A 352 16.56 -20.79 6.08
C GLU A 352 15.28 -20.16 5.58
N LYS A 353 15.32 -18.83 5.45
CA LYS A 353 14.16 -17.97 5.29
C LYS A 353 13.74 -17.87 3.82
N PRO A 354 12.44 -17.71 3.55
CA PRO A 354 12.04 -17.06 2.31
C PRO A 354 12.14 -15.54 2.49
N LEU A 355 13.34 -14.98 2.30
CA LEU A 355 13.66 -13.59 2.69
C LEU A 355 13.21 -12.46 1.74
N GLY A 356 12.52 -12.75 0.63
CA GLY A 356 12.12 -11.69 -0.33
C GLY A 356 10.76 -11.89 -0.99
N TRP A 357 10.21 -13.10 -0.92
CA TRP A 357 9.24 -13.59 -1.89
C TRP A 357 7.77 -13.43 -1.48
N HIS A 358 7.50 -13.02 -0.24
CA HIS A 358 6.16 -13.00 0.33
C HIS A 358 5.66 -11.60 0.63
N VAL A 359 4.33 -11.50 0.71
CA VAL A 359 3.60 -10.25 0.88
C VAL A 359 3.83 -9.64 2.27
N ASN A 360 4.01 -10.49 3.28
CA ASN A 360 4.45 -10.08 4.59
C ASN A 360 5.94 -10.39 4.77
N ARG A 361 6.70 -9.40 5.22
CA ARG A 361 8.16 -9.41 5.33
C ARG A 361 8.56 -8.95 6.71
N PHE A 362 9.80 -9.23 7.10
CA PHE A 362 10.37 -8.77 8.38
C PHE A 362 10.35 -7.23 8.54
N VAL A 363 10.22 -6.50 7.42
CA VAL A 363 10.09 -5.03 7.33
C VAL A 363 8.64 -4.54 7.28
N SER A 364 7.64 -5.43 7.29
CA SER A 364 6.23 -5.04 7.27
C SER A 364 5.84 -4.31 8.56
N THR A 365 5.16 -3.18 8.41
CA THR A 365 4.86 -2.23 9.49
C THR A 365 3.37 -2.05 9.75
N PHE A 366 2.52 -2.25 8.74
CA PHE A 366 1.07 -2.36 8.91
C PHE A 366 0.42 -3.10 7.75
N GLY A 367 -0.79 -3.60 8.00
CA GLY A 367 -1.73 -4.09 7.01
C GLY A 367 -2.97 -3.19 7.00
N PHE A 368 -3.48 -2.87 5.83
CA PHE A 368 -4.61 -1.97 5.65
C PHE A 368 -5.57 -2.56 4.62
N VAL A 369 -6.85 -2.41 4.92
CA VAL A 369 -7.95 -2.69 3.99
C VAL A 369 -8.94 -1.56 4.12
N SER A 370 -9.49 -1.10 3.00
CA SER A 370 -10.66 -0.25 3.01
C SER A 370 -11.76 -0.89 2.18
N VAL A 371 -12.95 -0.99 2.77
CA VAL A 371 -14.18 -1.44 2.13
C VAL A 371 -14.99 -0.20 1.79
N GLY A 372 -15.22 0.01 0.50
CA GLY A 372 -15.91 1.19 0.00
C GLY A 372 -17.43 1.09 0.05
N SER A 373 -18.07 1.90 -0.79
CA SER A 373 -19.52 1.93 -0.97
C SER A 373 -19.88 1.61 -2.42
N LYS A 374 -21.15 1.36 -2.68
CA LYS A 374 -21.66 1.14 -4.04
C LYS A 374 -22.88 2.01 -4.34
N PRO A 375 -23.26 2.19 -5.62
CA PRO A 375 -24.45 2.95 -5.98
C PRO A 375 -25.70 2.42 -5.27
N GLY A 376 -26.42 3.32 -4.61
CA GLY A 376 -27.63 3.01 -3.84
C GLY A 376 -27.40 2.64 -2.38
N ASP A 377 -26.15 2.57 -1.90
CA ASP A 377 -25.89 2.53 -0.46
C ASP A 377 -26.39 3.82 0.21
N PRO A 378 -26.93 3.73 1.44
CA PRO A 378 -27.35 4.92 2.17
C PRO A 378 -26.14 5.73 2.62
N TYR A 379 -26.40 6.99 2.97
CA TYR A 379 -25.42 7.92 3.55
C TYR A 379 -24.23 8.25 2.64
N ASP A 380 -24.37 8.15 1.31
CA ASP A 380 -23.49 8.84 0.36
C ASP A 380 -21.98 8.57 0.54
N GLY A 381 -21.58 7.33 0.86
CA GLY A 381 -20.18 6.94 1.04
C GLY A 381 -19.67 6.93 2.49
N LYS A 382 -20.47 7.45 3.44
CA LYS A 382 -20.10 7.55 4.87
C LYS A 382 -19.91 6.19 5.56
N LEU A 383 -20.36 5.11 4.93
CA LEU A 383 -20.23 3.73 5.42
C LEU A 383 -18.89 3.07 5.06
N THR A 384 -18.00 3.76 4.35
CA THR A 384 -16.65 3.26 4.10
C THR A 384 -15.97 2.88 5.41
N THR A 385 -15.30 1.72 5.43
CA THR A 385 -14.70 1.15 6.64
C THR A 385 -13.25 0.80 6.38
N ILE A 386 -12.36 1.24 7.26
CA ILE A 386 -10.96 0.82 7.30
C ILE A 386 -10.83 -0.36 8.24
N TRP A 387 -10.15 -1.42 7.84
CA TRP A 387 -9.61 -2.43 8.74
C TRP A 387 -8.09 -2.28 8.77
N VAL A 388 -7.51 -2.13 9.96
CA VAL A 388 -6.06 -1.90 10.10
C VAL A 388 -5.42 -2.84 11.11
N ALA A 389 -4.32 -3.47 10.69
CA ALA A 389 -3.40 -4.18 11.57
C ALA A 389 -2.18 -3.29 11.85
N LEU A 390 -2.04 -2.83 13.10
CA LEU A 390 -0.99 -1.91 13.53
C LEU A 390 0.22 -2.70 14.03
N GLY A 391 1.26 -2.76 13.20
CA GLY A 391 2.40 -3.66 13.37
C GLY A 391 2.49 -4.67 12.22
N GLU A 392 3.38 -5.65 12.35
CA GLU A 392 3.52 -6.69 11.33
C GLU A 392 2.24 -7.53 11.22
N PRO A 393 1.59 -7.60 10.04
CA PRO A 393 0.29 -8.24 9.93
C PRO A 393 0.26 -9.73 10.29
N ALA A 394 1.39 -10.46 10.25
CA ALA A 394 1.42 -11.89 10.57
C ALA A 394 1.11 -12.17 12.05
N VAL A 395 1.43 -11.20 12.93
CA VAL A 395 1.24 -11.31 14.39
C VAL A 395 0.21 -10.33 14.95
N SER A 396 -0.22 -9.34 14.16
CA SER A 396 -1.16 -8.28 14.59
C SER A 396 -2.62 -8.64 14.30
N VAL A 397 -3.58 -7.87 14.83
CA VAL A 397 -5.02 -8.02 14.59
C VAL A 397 -5.57 -6.82 13.81
N PHE A 398 -6.47 -7.07 12.85
CA PHE A 398 -7.18 -6.05 12.07
C PHE A 398 -8.36 -5.48 12.86
N VAL A 399 -8.32 -4.18 13.15
CA VAL A 399 -9.38 -3.47 13.88
C VAL A 399 -10.15 -2.56 12.92
N PRO A 400 -11.51 -2.56 12.96
CA PRO A 400 -12.33 -1.72 12.12
C PRO A 400 -12.41 -0.26 12.64
N ILE A 401 -12.37 0.71 11.72
CA ILE A 401 -12.45 2.15 11.97
C ILE A 401 -13.29 2.82 10.88
N PHE A 402 -14.15 3.77 11.26
CA PHE A 402 -14.96 4.53 10.31
C PHE A 402 -14.40 5.94 10.09
N PRO A 403 -13.99 6.30 8.86
CA PRO A 403 -13.58 7.67 8.54
C PRO A 403 -14.62 8.73 8.89
N TYR A 404 -15.91 8.41 8.68
CA TYR A 404 -17.00 9.34 8.98
C TYR A 404 -17.18 9.64 10.48
N ALA A 405 -16.63 8.81 11.38
CA ALA A 405 -16.61 9.10 12.80
C ALA A 405 -15.88 10.43 13.09
N GLY A 406 -14.83 10.73 12.30
CA GLY A 406 -13.97 11.90 12.49
C GLY A 406 -13.04 11.81 13.72
N THR A 407 -13.01 10.65 14.38
CA THR A 407 -12.09 10.32 15.48
C THR A 407 -11.59 8.89 15.29
N VAL A 408 -10.49 8.56 15.95
CA VAL A 408 -9.94 7.20 16.03
C VAL A 408 -10.02 6.70 17.47
N PRO A 409 -10.17 5.39 17.72
CA PRO A 409 -10.20 4.87 19.08
C PRO A 409 -8.89 5.08 19.84
N ASP A 410 -8.95 5.61 21.06
CA ASP A 410 -7.78 5.80 21.95
C ASP A 410 -7.05 4.48 22.23
N ALA A 411 -7.78 3.36 22.20
CA ALA A 411 -7.22 2.02 22.37
C ALA A 411 -6.14 1.71 21.31
N LEU A 412 -6.12 2.39 20.16
CA LEU A 412 -5.19 2.13 19.07
C LEU A 412 -3.88 2.93 19.14
N ASP A 413 -3.80 3.95 19.99
CA ASP A 413 -2.65 4.87 20.07
C ASP A 413 -1.31 4.17 20.34
N ASP A 414 -1.34 3.06 21.07
CA ASP A 414 -0.18 2.25 21.47
C ASP A 414 -0.31 0.78 21.04
N MET A 415 -1.24 0.45 20.14
CA MET A 415 -1.45 -0.92 19.66
C MET A 415 -0.19 -1.51 19.01
N TYR A 416 0.64 -0.66 18.39
CA TYR A 416 1.93 -1.06 17.84
C TYR A 416 2.87 -1.66 18.91
N LEU A 417 2.75 -1.27 20.20
CA LEU A 417 3.52 -1.87 21.29
C LEU A 417 3.06 -3.30 21.55
N ALA A 418 1.75 -3.51 21.66
CA ALA A 418 1.18 -4.84 21.86
C ALA A 418 1.56 -5.78 20.70
N SER A 419 1.54 -5.30 19.46
CA SER A 419 1.98 -6.07 18.30
C SER A 419 3.47 -6.35 18.27
N ASN A 420 4.29 -5.41 18.73
CA ASN A 420 5.72 -5.64 18.85
C ASN A 420 6.06 -6.66 19.95
N ASP A 421 5.31 -6.66 21.06
CA ASP A 421 5.44 -7.68 22.11
C ASP A 421 5.14 -9.08 21.57
N LYS A 422 4.13 -9.24 20.68
CA LYS A 422 3.89 -10.51 19.99
C LYS A 422 4.98 -10.85 18.99
N ARG A 423 5.51 -9.86 18.28
CA ARG A 423 6.63 -10.04 17.34
C ARG A 423 7.87 -10.59 18.03
N HIS A 424 8.17 -10.16 19.25
CA HIS A 424 9.27 -10.68 20.09
C HIS A 424 9.10 -12.15 20.53
N LEU A 425 7.88 -12.70 20.47
CA LEU A 425 7.66 -14.13 20.70
C LEU A 425 7.99 -14.98 19.46
N VAL A 426 7.98 -14.35 18.28
CA VAL A 426 8.12 -15.03 16.98
C VAL A 426 9.51 -14.83 16.41
N TYR A 427 10.14 -13.67 16.62
CA TYR A 427 11.43 -13.33 16.04
C TYR A 427 12.49 -13.08 17.10
N ASP A 428 13.70 -13.58 16.88
CA ASP A 428 14.83 -13.30 17.77
C ASP A 428 15.47 -11.94 17.41
N TYR A 429 15.14 -10.90 18.17
CA TYR A 429 15.81 -9.60 18.06
C TYR A 429 15.80 -8.85 19.38
N THR A 430 16.77 -7.96 19.56
CA THR A 430 16.96 -7.25 20.83
C THR A 430 16.85 -5.73 20.71
N ASP A 431 16.81 -5.21 19.49
CA ASP A 431 16.70 -3.78 19.21
C ASP A 431 15.48 -3.52 18.33
N ASP A 432 14.50 -2.80 18.86
CA ASP A 432 13.26 -2.45 18.16
C ASP A 432 13.46 -1.39 17.07
N ALA A 433 14.59 -0.67 17.05
CA ALA A 433 14.82 0.36 16.06
C ALA A 433 14.92 -0.23 14.65
N ALA A 434 14.23 0.39 13.68
CA ALA A 434 14.53 0.17 12.27
C ALA A 434 15.70 1.08 11.86
N CYS A 435 16.90 0.51 11.69
CA CYS A 435 18.10 1.28 11.34
C CYS A 435 18.60 1.02 9.90
N GLY A 436 17.74 0.51 9.03
CA GLY A 436 18.05 0.07 7.67
C GLY A 436 17.47 -1.32 7.39
N TYR A 437 17.78 -1.87 6.21
CA TYR A 437 17.27 -3.18 5.76
C TYR A 437 17.90 -4.39 6.47
N SER A 438 18.93 -4.19 7.29
CA SER A 438 19.75 -5.29 7.83
C SER A 438 20.22 -5.07 9.26
N CYS A 439 19.47 -4.31 10.07
CA CYS A 439 19.81 -4.09 11.47
C CYS A 439 18.58 -3.80 12.34
N GLY A 440 18.76 -3.93 13.65
CA GLY A 440 17.69 -3.81 14.64
C GLY A 440 16.56 -4.80 14.36
N ARG A 441 15.32 -4.32 14.34
CA ARG A 441 14.14 -5.15 14.04
C ARG A 441 14.09 -5.68 12.61
N ASN A 442 14.96 -5.16 11.74
CA ASN A 442 15.04 -5.52 10.34
C ASN A 442 16.25 -6.43 10.04
N VAL A 443 16.96 -6.93 11.06
CA VAL A 443 18.06 -7.87 10.79
C VAL A 443 17.52 -9.26 10.45
N ASP A 444 18.41 -10.11 10.03
CA ASP A 444 18.11 -11.51 9.84
C ASP A 444 17.69 -12.17 11.18
N HIS A 445 16.44 -12.63 11.27
CA HIS A 445 15.88 -13.29 12.45
C HIS A 445 15.50 -14.73 12.14
N SER A 446 15.77 -15.63 13.09
CA SER A 446 15.06 -16.92 13.12
C SER A 446 13.59 -16.69 13.48
N ILE A 447 12.70 -17.52 12.92
CA ILE A 447 11.26 -17.49 13.21
C ILE A 447 10.86 -18.71 14.05
N ASP A 448 10.18 -18.47 15.17
CA ASP A 448 9.51 -19.51 15.96
C ASP A 448 8.11 -19.77 15.37
N VAL A 449 8.05 -20.79 14.51
CA VAL A 449 6.81 -21.19 13.83
C VAL A 449 5.77 -21.72 14.82
N ASP A 450 6.18 -22.44 15.87
CA ASP A 450 5.25 -22.96 16.87
C ASP A 450 4.63 -21.81 17.69
N ALA A 451 5.39 -20.76 17.99
CA ALA A 451 4.86 -19.54 18.62
C ALA A 451 3.86 -18.81 17.71
N LEU A 452 4.11 -18.78 16.40
CA LEU A 452 3.25 -18.12 15.44
C LEU A 452 1.93 -18.88 15.21
N VAL A 453 2.02 -20.15 14.82
CA VAL A 453 0.88 -20.94 14.31
C VAL A 453 0.50 -22.14 15.17
N GLY A 454 1.28 -22.44 16.22
CA GLY A 454 1.05 -23.57 17.12
C GLY A 454 1.72 -24.89 16.66
N PRO A 455 1.88 -25.86 17.58
CA PRO A 455 2.51 -27.14 17.26
C PRO A 455 1.73 -27.91 16.21
N GLY A 456 2.38 -28.26 15.10
CA GLY A 456 1.74 -28.94 13.96
C GLY A 456 1.62 -28.08 12.70
N GLY A 457 1.86 -26.77 12.81
CA GLY A 457 2.28 -25.94 11.67
C GLY A 457 1.18 -25.41 10.75
N TYR A 458 -0.08 -25.29 11.20
CA TYR A 458 -1.16 -24.80 10.36
C TYR A 458 -1.59 -23.36 10.69
N TYR A 459 -1.75 -22.55 9.65
CA TYR A 459 -2.11 -21.14 9.73
C TYR A 459 -3.41 -20.91 10.51
N GLY A 460 -3.40 -20.04 11.52
CA GLY A 460 -4.62 -19.75 12.30
C GLY A 460 -5.10 -20.83 13.27
N GLU A 461 -4.47 -22.01 13.35
CA GLU A 461 -4.95 -23.09 14.23
C GLU A 461 -4.39 -23.01 15.66
N GLY A 462 -3.34 -22.23 15.90
CA GLY A 462 -2.70 -22.12 17.19
C GLY A 462 -1.74 -20.95 17.31
N GLY A 463 -0.92 -20.97 18.36
CA GLY A 463 0.05 -19.90 18.62
C GLY A 463 -0.62 -18.53 18.77
N ILE A 464 0.04 -17.50 18.25
CA ILE A 464 -0.48 -16.13 18.18
C ILE A 464 -1.68 -16.02 17.24
N GLN A 465 -1.64 -16.75 16.12
CA GLN A 465 -2.67 -16.65 15.10
C GLN A 465 -4.01 -17.24 15.55
N GLY A 466 -4.00 -18.28 16.37
CA GLY A 466 -5.23 -18.90 16.88
C GLY A 466 -6.17 -17.93 17.58
N TYR A 467 -5.65 -17.10 18.49
CA TYR A 467 -6.49 -16.08 19.13
C TYR A 467 -6.65 -14.82 18.27
N THR A 468 -5.67 -14.47 17.44
CA THR A 468 -5.81 -13.33 16.51
C THR A 468 -6.96 -13.56 15.55
N PHE A 469 -7.09 -14.76 15.00
CA PHE A 469 -8.14 -15.10 14.04
C PHE A 469 -9.49 -15.23 14.74
N GLY A 470 -9.51 -15.86 15.92
CA GLY A 470 -10.74 -15.89 16.71
C GLY A 470 -11.27 -14.49 17.06
N ILE A 471 -10.39 -13.52 17.33
CA ILE A 471 -10.78 -12.11 17.55
C ILE A 471 -11.35 -11.50 16.26
N GLU A 472 -10.74 -11.75 15.11
CA GLU A 472 -11.19 -11.22 13.81
C GLU A 472 -12.52 -11.82 13.37
N ASP A 473 -12.69 -13.13 13.50
CA ASP A 473 -13.96 -13.81 13.20
C ASP A 473 -15.10 -13.23 14.05
N TRP A 474 -14.88 -13.08 15.37
CA TRP A 474 -15.82 -12.41 16.25
C TRP A 474 -16.12 -10.97 15.78
N ALA A 475 -15.08 -10.21 15.42
CA ALA A 475 -15.24 -8.84 14.98
C ALA A 475 -15.99 -8.71 13.66
N PHE A 476 -15.79 -9.65 12.72
CA PHE A 476 -16.56 -9.72 11.49
C PHE A 476 -18.04 -9.97 11.77
N GLU A 477 -18.38 -10.89 12.67
CA GLU A 477 -19.78 -11.13 13.06
C GLU A 477 -20.45 -9.87 13.65
N GLN A 478 -19.74 -9.15 14.53
CA GLN A 478 -20.22 -7.89 15.08
C GLN A 478 -20.38 -6.82 14.00
N TYR A 479 -19.40 -6.72 13.09
CA TYR A 479 -19.39 -5.76 11.99
C TYR A 479 -20.54 -6.02 11.00
N GLU A 480 -20.76 -7.27 10.60
CA GLU A 480 -21.86 -7.61 9.70
C GLU A 480 -23.22 -7.23 10.28
N THR A 481 -23.42 -7.49 11.57
CA THR A 481 -24.64 -7.14 12.31
C THR A 481 -24.83 -5.62 12.33
N PHE A 482 -23.77 -4.88 12.70
CA PHE A 482 -23.80 -3.42 12.77
C PHE A 482 -24.03 -2.79 11.40
N MET A 483 -23.34 -3.25 10.36
CA MET A 483 -23.50 -2.74 9.01
C MET A 483 -24.85 -3.06 8.41
N ALA A 484 -25.43 -4.23 8.69
CA ALA A 484 -26.78 -4.57 8.26
C ALA A 484 -27.81 -3.59 8.84
N ASP A 485 -27.65 -3.23 10.12
CA ASP A 485 -28.50 -2.26 10.80
C ASP A 485 -28.30 -0.83 10.26
N LEU A 486 -27.06 -0.36 10.11
CA LEU A 486 -26.80 0.96 9.53
C LEU A 486 -27.38 1.10 8.11
N ARG A 487 -27.24 0.06 7.27
CA ARG A 487 -27.70 0.04 5.88
C ARG A 487 -29.22 0.11 5.71
N THR A 488 -30.00 0.07 6.79
CA THR A 488 -31.43 0.41 6.75
C THR A 488 -31.69 1.85 6.32
N GLY A 489 -30.72 2.76 6.53
CA GLY A 489 -30.81 4.15 6.09
C GLY A 489 -31.62 5.08 6.99
N ASP A 490 -32.00 4.62 8.20
CA ASP A 490 -32.94 5.34 9.08
C ASP A 490 -32.30 6.39 10.01
N ARG A 491 -30.96 6.54 10.02
CA ARG A 491 -30.25 7.47 10.92
C ARG A 491 -30.12 8.86 10.31
N THR A 492 -30.09 9.88 11.15
CA THR A 492 -29.52 11.19 10.78
C THR A 492 -27.99 11.12 10.75
N ASP A 493 -27.33 12.05 10.07
CA ASP A 493 -25.87 12.17 10.04
C ASP A 493 -25.23 12.22 11.45
N ALA A 494 -25.89 12.90 12.40
CA ALA A 494 -25.42 13.00 13.77
C ALA A 494 -25.55 11.68 14.55
N GLU A 495 -26.67 10.96 14.36
CA GLU A 495 -26.87 9.63 14.96
C GLU A 495 -25.90 8.62 14.37
N LEU A 496 -25.75 8.59 13.04
CA LEU A 496 -24.81 7.71 12.34
C LEU A 496 -23.38 7.90 12.87
N ARG A 497 -22.94 9.16 13.00
CA ARG A 497 -21.60 9.47 13.53
C ARG A 497 -21.46 9.03 14.99
N ALA A 498 -22.47 9.29 15.83
CA ALA A 498 -22.43 8.90 17.24
C ALA A 498 -22.39 7.37 17.41
N ASP A 499 -23.20 6.64 16.63
CA ASP A 499 -23.23 5.17 16.63
C ASP A 499 -21.87 4.60 16.19
N MET A 500 -21.28 5.14 15.11
CA MET A 500 -19.96 4.73 14.63
C MET A 500 -18.86 4.96 15.66
N ILE A 501 -18.83 6.14 16.31
CA ILE A 501 -17.86 6.45 17.38
C ILE A 501 -17.99 5.45 18.52
N ALA A 502 -19.22 5.25 19.03
CA ALA A 502 -19.45 4.35 20.16
C ALA A 502 -19.07 2.91 19.84
N TRP A 503 -19.44 2.43 18.65
CA TRP A 503 -19.14 1.06 18.21
C TRP A 503 -17.64 0.83 18.01
N GLN A 504 -16.93 1.73 17.31
CA GLN A 504 -15.51 1.52 17.04
C GLN A 504 -14.65 1.59 18.31
N GLU A 505 -15.03 2.39 19.30
CA GLU A 505 -14.36 2.45 20.61
C GLU A 505 -14.52 1.15 21.39
N ASP A 506 -15.74 0.61 21.44
CA ASP A 506 -16.03 -0.67 22.10
C ASP A 506 -15.29 -1.84 21.43
N MET A 507 -15.32 -1.87 20.09
CA MET A 507 -14.60 -2.86 19.30
C MET A 507 -13.08 -2.80 19.54
N ALA A 508 -12.47 -1.63 19.37
CA ALA A 508 -11.02 -1.49 19.55
C ALA A 508 -10.58 -1.85 20.98
N THR A 509 -11.34 -1.41 21.99
CA THR A 509 -11.07 -1.72 23.40
C THR A 509 -11.14 -3.23 23.66
N THR A 510 -12.20 -3.88 23.19
CA THR A 510 -12.43 -5.32 23.38
C THR A 510 -11.38 -6.15 22.65
N MET A 511 -11.16 -5.87 21.36
CA MET A 511 -10.19 -6.60 20.53
C MET A 511 -8.78 -6.49 21.12
N LYS A 512 -8.35 -5.28 21.51
CA LYS A 512 -7.03 -5.09 22.14
C LYS A 512 -6.89 -5.83 23.46
N ALA A 513 -7.90 -5.78 24.33
CA ALA A 513 -7.85 -6.47 25.62
C ALA A 513 -7.64 -7.98 25.43
N HIS A 514 -8.39 -8.58 24.51
CA HIS A 514 -8.28 -10.00 24.18
C HIS A 514 -6.96 -10.36 23.49
N TYR A 515 -6.50 -9.52 22.56
CA TYR A 515 -5.22 -9.69 21.86
C TYR A 515 -4.02 -9.66 22.82
N VAL A 516 -3.99 -8.69 23.74
CA VAL A 516 -2.96 -8.61 24.79
C VAL A 516 -3.01 -9.86 25.68
N ALA A 517 -4.22 -10.28 26.10
CA ALA A 517 -4.41 -11.46 26.94
C ALA A 517 -4.14 -12.80 26.25
N GLY A 518 -4.07 -12.83 24.90
CA GLY A 518 -3.97 -14.08 24.13
C GLY A 518 -5.25 -14.93 24.25
N THR A 519 -6.41 -14.29 24.20
CA THR A 519 -7.73 -14.92 24.34
C THR A 519 -8.67 -14.46 23.24
N VAL A 520 -9.83 -15.10 23.12
CA VAL A 520 -10.89 -14.74 22.16
C VAL A 520 -12.12 -14.22 22.91
N PRO A 521 -12.80 -13.17 22.43
CA PRO A 521 -14.09 -12.74 22.97
C PRO A 521 -15.11 -13.89 22.97
N ALA A 522 -16.05 -13.86 23.92
CA ALA A 522 -17.18 -14.78 23.87
C ALA A 522 -18.14 -14.37 22.73
N PRO A 523 -18.74 -15.34 22.01
CA PRO A 523 -19.74 -15.06 20.98
C PRO A 523 -21.03 -14.46 21.54
#